data_AF-A0A523YK01-F1
#
_entry.id   AF-A0A523YK01-F1
#
_cell.length_a   1.000
_cell.length_b   1.000
_cell.length_c   1.000
_cell.angle_alpha   90.00
_cell.angle_beta   90.00
_cell.angle_gamma   90.00
#
_symmetry.space_group_name_H-M   'P 1'
#
loop_
_entity.id
_entity.type
_entity.pdbx_description
1 polymer ?
#
loop_
_entity_poly.entity_id
_entity_poly.type
_entity_poly.pdbx_seq_one_letter_code
_entity_poly.pdbx_strand_id
1 'polypeptide(L)' 'MESTSITVIMAATTTISVRVETREMLRKLRSKGQTYDQIIRELMEKASVAELDKRRNRILEEEEFIPLDLLEP' A
#
# COMPACT_ATOMS: atom_id res chain seq x y z
N MET A 1 -0.91 36.22 27.06
CA MET A 1 -1.60 35.13 26.36
C MET A 1 -0.86 34.92 25.04
N GLU A 2 0.04 33.96 25.00
CA GLU A 2 0.70 33.59 23.75
C GLU A 2 -0.31 32.81 22.89
N SER A 3 -0.71 33.40 21.76
CA SER A 3 -1.49 32.70 20.76
C SER A 3 -0.56 31.79 19.96
N THR A 4 -0.58 30.49 20.26
CA THR A 4 0.06 29.48 19.43
C THR A 4 -0.72 29.34 18.14
N SER A 5 -0.20 29.87 17.04
CA SER A 5 -0.74 29.65 15.69
C SER A 5 -0.44 28.22 15.23
N ILE A 6 -1.49 27.39 15.12
CA ILE A 6 -1.38 26.08 14.49
C ILE A 6 -1.29 26.30 12.98
N THR A 7 -0.11 26.09 12.41
CA THR A 7 0.09 26.12 10.96
C THR A 7 -0.36 24.78 10.38
N VAL A 8 -1.45 24.78 9.62
CA VAL A 8 -1.90 23.61 8.85
C VAL A 8 -1.08 23.55 7.58
N ILE A 9 -0.12 22.63 7.51
CA ILE A 9 0.68 22.39 6.30
C ILE A 9 -0.24 21.68 5.30
N MET A 10 -0.75 22.40 4.30
CA MET A 10 -1.43 21.75 3.18
C MET A 10 -0.39 21.00 2.35
N ALA A 11 -0.48 19.67 2.32
CA ALA A 11 0.38 18.87 1.46
C ALA A 11 0.21 19.32 0.00
N ALA A 12 1.32 19.50 -0.72
CA ALA A 12 1.28 19.83 -2.13
C ALA A 12 0.53 18.73 -2.89
N THR A 13 -0.57 19.10 -3.56
CA THR A 13 -1.37 18.17 -4.36
C THR A 13 -1.05 18.35 -5.84
N THR A 14 -1.18 17.26 -6.60
CA THR A 14 -1.06 17.27 -8.05
C THR A 14 -2.35 16.70 -8.64
N THR A 15 -2.82 17.31 -9.73
CA THR A 15 -3.99 16.81 -10.46
C THR A 15 -3.55 15.77 -11.48
N ILE A 16 -4.16 14.59 -11.42
CA ILE A 16 -3.90 13.49 -12.36
C ILE A 16 -5.22 13.16 -13.06
N SER A 17 -5.20 13.19 -14.39
CA SER A 17 -6.34 12.75 -15.19
C SER A 17 -6.42 11.23 -15.20
N VAL A 18 -7.60 10.69 -14.89
CA VAL A 18 -7.89 9.26 -14.98
C VAL A 18 -9.20 9.06 -15.74
N ARG A 19 -9.40 7.86 -16.27
CA ARG A 19 -10.66 7.50 -16.93
C ARG A 19 -11.80 7.47 -15.91
N VAL A 20 -13.02 7.67 -16.38
CA VAL A 20 -14.23 7.64 -15.53
C VAL A 20 -14.36 6.29 -14.84
N GLU A 21 -14.11 5.20 -15.58
CA GLU A 21 -14.18 3.83 -15.09
C GLU A 21 -13.20 3.61 -13.94
N THR A 22 -11.96 4.11 -14.07
CA THR A 22 -10.93 4.03 -13.03
C THR A 22 -11.36 4.75 -11.75
N ARG A 23 -11.93 5.97 -11.88
CA ARG A 23 -12.45 6.73 -10.73
C ARG A 23 -13.59 6.00 -10.02
N GLU A 24 -14.47 5.34 -10.78
CA GLU A 24 -15.57 4.54 -10.23
C GLU A 24 -15.07 3.26 -9.54
N MET A 25 -14.04 2.60 -10.07
CA MET A 25 -13.38 1.48 -9.39
C MET A 25 -12.78 1.91 -8.05
N LEU A 26 -12.02 3.01 -8.03
CA LEU A 26 -11.47 3.58 -6.79
C LEU A 26 -12.58 3.94 -5.78
N ARG A 27 -13.74 4.44 -6.26
CA ARG A 27 -14.89 4.74 -5.40
C ARG A 27 -15.49 3.49 -4.75
N LYS A 28 -15.48 2.35 -5.44
CA LYS A 28 -15.98 1.07 -4.92
C LYS A 28 -15.00 0.42 -3.95
N LEU A 29 -13.69 0.57 -4.19
CA LEU A 29 -12.63 -0.03 -3.38
C LEU A 29 -12.37 0.73 -2.08
N ARG A 30 -12.57 2.05 -2.06
CA ARG A 30 -12.28 2.86 -0.88
C ARG A 30 -13.24 2.58 0.28
N SER A 31 -12.72 2.68 1.50
CA SER A 31 -13.54 2.70 2.73
C SER A 31 -14.29 4.02 2.91
N LYS A 32 -15.34 4.01 3.73
CA LYS A 32 -16.11 5.23 4.05
C LYS A 32 -15.19 6.27 4.70
N GLY A 33 -15.11 7.46 4.12
CA GLY A 33 -14.25 8.55 4.60
C GLY A 33 -12.82 8.54 4.05
N GLN A 34 -12.42 7.51 3.31
CA GLN A 34 -11.11 7.43 2.69
C GLN A 34 -11.04 8.33 1.44
N THR A 35 -9.95 9.08 1.29
CA THR A 35 -9.69 9.93 0.12
C THR A 35 -9.15 9.10 -1.05
N TYR A 36 -9.19 9.68 -2.26
CA TYR A 36 -8.57 9.04 -3.42
C TYR A 36 -7.05 8.88 -3.26
N ASP A 37 -6.37 9.86 -2.67
CA ASP A 37 -4.92 9.76 -2.40
C ASP A 37 -4.60 8.60 -1.45
N GLN A 38 -5.38 8.43 -0.38
CA GLN A 38 -5.18 7.35 0.59
C GLN A 38 -5.34 5.96 -0.03
N ILE A 39 -6.40 5.72 -0.80
CA ILE A 39 -6.59 4.41 -1.45
C ILE A 39 -5.54 4.17 -2.54
N ILE A 40 -5.12 5.21 -3.28
CA ILE A 40 -4.06 5.07 -4.28
C ILE A 40 -2.73 4.68 -3.60
N ARG A 41 -2.36 5.32 -2.49
CA ARG A 41 -1.17 4.95 -1.71
C ARG A 41 -1.24 3.53 -1.19
N GLU A 42 -2.36 3.13 -0.60
CA GLU A 42 -2.57 1.77 -0.10
C GLU A 42 -2.44 0.72 -1.22
N LEU A 43 -3.01 0.99 -2.40
CA LEU A 43 -2.89 0.12 -3.56
C LEU A 43 -1.45 0.05 -4.08
N MET A 44 -0.71 1.17 -4.07
CA MET A 44 0.71 1.19 -4.46
C MET A 44 1.58 0.40 -3.48
N GLU A 45 1.36 0.52 -2.18
CA GLU A 45 2.06 -0.26 -1.16
C GLU A 45 1.80 -1.75 -1.34
N LYS A 46 0.54 -2.15 -1.52
CA LYS A 46 0.16 -3.54 -1.81
C LYS A 46 0.81 -4.07 -3.10
N ALA A 47 0.82 -3.27 -4.16
CA ALA A 47 1.47 -3.64 -5.42
C ALA A 47 2.99 -3.77 -5.28
N SER A 48 3.63 -2.88 -4.50
CA SER A 48 5.07 -2.95 -4.21
C SER A 48 5.44 -4.18 -3.40
N VAL A 49 4.63 -4.53 -2.39
CA VAL A 49 4.79 -5.76 -1.62
C VAL A 49 4.63 -6.98 -2.53
N ALA A 50 3.62 -7.01 -3.40
CA ALA A 50 3.40 -8.11 -4.34
C ALA A 50 4.55 -8.27 -5.35
N GLU A 51 5.18 -7.18 -5.79
CA GLU A 51 6.34 -7.23 -6.68
C GLU A 51 7.61 -7.71 -5.96
N LEU A 52 7.81 -7.30 -4.71
CA LEU A 52 8.85 -7.84 -3.84
C LEU A 52 8.61 -9.33 -3.53
N ASP A 53 7.36 -9.75 -3.36
CA ASP A 53 6.99 -11.15 -3.15
C ASP A 53 7.17 -11.99 -4.42
N LYS A 54 6.93 -11.45 -5.62
CA LYS A 54 7.31 -12.15 -6.87
C LYS A 54 8.81 -12.35 -6.99
N ARG A 55 9.61 -11.38 -6.54
CA ARG A 55 11.07 -11.51 -6.46
C ARG A 55 11.47 -12.56 -5.40
N ARG A 56 10.75 -12.64 -4.28
CA ARG A 56 10.99 -13.56 -3.16
C ARG A 56 10.50 -14.99 -3.42
N ASN A 57 9.37 -15.18 -4.10
CA ASN A 57 8.80 -16.48 -4.44
C ASN A 57 9.68 -17.29 -5.41
N ARG A 58 10.67 -16.66 -6.05
CA ARG A 58 11.72 -17.39 -6.76
C ARG A 58 12.61 -18.22 -5.82
N ILE A 59 12.71 -17.87 -4.54
CA ILE A 59 13.54 -18.57 -3.55
C ILE A 59 12.71 -19.58 -2.74
N LEU A 60 11.40 -19.35 -2.57
CA LEU A 60 10.50 -20.27 -1.85
C LEU A 60 10.01 -21.47 -2.68
N GLU A 61 10.35 -21.56 -3.97
CA GLU A 61 10.01 -22.72 -4.81
C GLU A 61 10.95 -23.93 -4.56
N GLU A 62 12.09 -23.75 -3.89
CA GLU A 62 13.07 -24.83 -3.66
C GLU A 62 13.30 -25.21 -2.19
N GLU A 63 12.79 -24.44 -1.22
CA GLU A 63 12.97 -24.75 0.21
C GLU A 63 11.67 -25.27 0.82
N GLU A 64 11.59 -26.60 0.94
CA GLU A 64 10.55 -27.28 1.71
C GLU A 64 10.70 -26.92 3.20
N PHE A 65 9.60 -26.57 3.86
CA PHE A 65 9.61 -26.26 5.29
C PHE A 65 10.08 -27.50 6.09
N ILE A 66 11.22 -27.40 6.78
CA ILE A 66 11.71 -28.45 7.69
C ILE A 66 11.31 -28.06 9.13
N PRO A 67 10.38 -28.78 9.77
CA PRO A 67 10.11 -28.67 11.20
C PRO A 67 11.40 -28.78 12.03
N LEU A 68 11.51 -27.95 13.07
CA LEU A 68 12.69 -27.90 13.95
C LEU A 68 13.02 -29.26 14.59
N ASP A 69 12.01 -30.11 14.76
CA ASP A 69 12.15 -31.47 15.33
C ASP A 69 12.84 -32.47 14.39
N LEU A 70 13.04 -32.09 13.11
CA LEU A 70 13.71 -32.90 12.08
C LEU A 70 15.14 -32.42 11.77
N LEU A 71 15.61 -31.37 12.45
CA LEU A 71 17.00 -30.95 12.39
C LEU A 71 17.81 -31.83 13.36
N GLU A 72 18.40 -32.92 12.86
CA GLU A 72 19.39 -33.68 13.64
C GLU A 72 20.66 -32.83 13.90
N PRO A 73 21.31 -32.97 15.07
CA PRO A 73 22.42 -32.13 15.51
C PRO A 73 23.74 -32.31 14.74
#